data_AF-A0A3N6H2J8-F1
#
_entry.id   AF-A0A3N6H2J8-F1
#
_cell.length_a   1.000
_cell.length_b   1.000
_cell.length_c   1.000
_cell.angle_alpha   90.00
_cell.angle_beta   90.00
_cell.angle_gamma   90.00
#
_symmetry.space_group_name_H-M   'P 1'
#
loop_
_entity.id
_entity.type
_entity.pdbx_description
1 polymer ?
#
loop_
_entity_poly.entity_id
_entity_poly.type
_entity_poly.pdbx_seq_one_letter_code
_entity_poly.pdbx_strand_id
1 'polypeptide(L)'
;MSPPRWFPSHRQPPSATAVSGPPPPSGPNGFWITDPAFRDRLHSATLTLLDIVEDRLNDDDVPLTEVLGGARDHAEHMLGVPSTYGVLVEAEAAAQIVQAAGIDAGSPFGLAIAQGLSGIEQLPVQQQQQLVRAAARRYAITAPSPSPAAPATAPPRPAPGRSR
;
A
#
# COMPACT_ATOMS: atom_id res chain seq x y z
N MET A 1 31.67 61.02 17.62
CA MET A 1 31.32 59.82 18.41
C MET A 1 30.58 58.87 17.47
N SER A 2 31.15 57.68 17.20
CA SER A 2 30.61 56.68 16.27
C SER A 2 30.20 55.42 17.04
N PRO A 3 29.07 54.76 16.73
CA PRO A 3 28.68 53.53 17.41
C PRO A 3 29.48 52.31 16.91
N PRO A 4 29.60 51.22 17.71
CA PRO A 4 30.41 50.05 17.36
C PRO A 4 29.72 49.12 16.35
N ARG A 5 30.54 48.54 15.46
CA ARG A 5 30.17 47.56 14.42
C ARG A 5 30.01 46.15 15.02
N TRP A 6 28.81 45.76 15.47
CA TRP A 6 28.57 44.41 16.02
C TRP A 6 27.23 43.76 15.60
N PHE A 7 26.82 43.90 14.33
CA PHE A 7 25.79 43.02 13.77
C PHE A 7 26.28 42.36 12.48
N PRO A 8 26.61 41.05 12.52
CA PRO A 8 26.80 40.26 11.32
C PRO A 8 25.46 40.02 10.64
N SER A 9 25.45 40.36 9.35
CA SER A 9 24.55 39.95 8.28
C SER A 9 23.63 38.76 8.57
N HIS A 10 22.35 38.97 8.25
CA HIS A 10 21.33 37.96 8.04
C HIS A 10 21.92 36.60 7.64
N ARG A 11 21.90 35.62 8.55
CA ARG A 11 21.95 34.22 8.16
C ARG A 11 20.69 33.95 7.36
N GLN A 12 20.80 34.02 6.05
CA GLN A 12 19.90 33.31 5.17
C GLN A 12 20.04 31.82 5.54
N PRO A 13 18.99 31.14 6.00
CA PRO A 13 19.06 29.69 6.13
C PRO A 13 19.43 29.13 4.75
N PRO A 14 20.27 28.09 4.65
CA PRO A 14 20.50 27.45 3.37
C PRO A 14 19.12 27.06 2.84
N SER A 15 18.82 27.49 1.61
CA SER A 15 17.69 26.96 0.85
C SER A 15 17.93 25.47 0.78
N ALA A 16 17.24 24.71 1.64
CA ALA A 16 17.18 23.27 1.52
C ALA A 16 16.61 23.04 0.12
N THR A 17 17.42 22.52 -0.78
CA THR A 17 16.94 21.93 -2.01
C THR A 17 15.96 20.87 -1.54
N ALA A 18 14.66 21.18 -1.61
CA ALA A 18 13.63 20.19 -1.35
C ALA A 18 13.90 19.10 -2.39
N VAL A 19 14.51 18.01 -1.96
CA VAL A 19 14.59 16.80 -2.77
C VAL A 19 13.13 16.46 -3.00
N SER A 20 12.64 16.74 -4.22
CA SER A 20 11.28 16.41 -4.58
C SER A 20 11.13 14.92 -4.35
N GLY A 21 10.29 14.56 -3.37
CA GLY A 21 9.96 13.18 -3.11
C GLY A 21 9.42 12.52 -4.39
N PRO A 22 9.38 11.18 -4.44
CA PRO A 22 8.71 10.49 -5.53
C PRO A 22 7.30 11.06 -5.71
N PRO A 23 6.84 11.24 -6.97
CA PRO A 23 5.49 11.73 -7.21
C PRO A 23 4.46 10.81 -6.53
N PRO A 24 3.34 11.36 -6.04
CA PRO A 24 2.31 10.54 -5.41
C PRO A 24 1.80 9.49 -6.42
N PRO A 25 1.41 8.30 -5.94
CA PRO A 25 0.89 7.25 -6.80
C PRO A 25 -0.34 7.75 -7.57
N SER A 26 -0.41 7.40 -8.85
CA SER A 26 -1.53 7.82 -9.69
C SER A 26 -2.83 7.13 -9.26
N GLY A 27 -3.91 7.91 -9.24
CA GLY A 27 -5.27 7.40 -9.08
C GLY A 27 -5.72 6.52 -10.26
N PRO A 28 -6.93 5.95 -10.16
CA PRO A 28 -7.52 5.18 -11.23
C PRO A 28 -7.89 6.05 -12.43
N ASN A 29 -7.83 5.46 -13.62
CA ASN A 29 -8.40 6.04 -14.84
C ASN A 29 -9.92 5.79 -14.84
N GLY A 30 -10.68 6.76 -14.33
CA GLY A 30 -12.14 6.65 -14.21
C GLY A 30 -12.55 5.84 -12.99
N PHE A 31 -13.56 4.98 -13.11
CA PHE A 31 -14.04 4.21 -11.98
C PHE A 31 -13.05 3.09 -11.62
N TRP A 32 -12.60 3.05 -10.38
CA TRP A 32 -11.46 2.22 -9.94
C TRP A 32 -11.64 0.73 -10.24
N ILE A 33 -12.86 0.20 -10.15
CA ILE A 33 -13.13 -1.22 -10.41
C ILE A 33 -12.95 -1.59 -11.90
N THR A 34 -13.00 -0.60 -12.78
CA THR A 34 -12.84 -0.78 -14.23
C THR A 34 -11.42 -0.53 -14.71
N ASP A 35 -10.54 0.01 -13.85
CA ASP A 35 -9.13 0.19 -14.17
C ASP A 35 -8.33 -1.07 -13.74
N PRO A 36 -7.90 -1.93 -14.69
CA PRO A 36 -7.17 -3.15 -14.34
C PRO A 36 -5.82 -2.85 -13.68
N ALA A 37 -5.10 -1.83 -14.14
CA ALA A 37 -3.82 -1.46 -13.55
C ALA A 37 -3.99 -0.94 -12.12
N PHE A 38 -5.08 -0.24 -11.83
CA PHE A 38 -5.40 0.17 -10.47
C PHE A 38 -5.79 -1.02 -9.58
N ARG A 39 -6.54 -1.98 -10.11
CA ARG A 39 -6.88 -3.22 -9.39
C ARG A 39 -5.65 -4.06 -9.05
N ASP A 40 -4.69 -4.16 -9.96
CA ASP A 40 -3.43 -4.86 -9.70
C ASP A 40 -2.61 -4.16 -8.62
N ARG A 41 -2.62 -2.81 -8.59
CA ARG A 41 -2.01 -2.03 -7.51
C ARG A 41 -2.71 -2.25 -6.17
N LEU A 42 -4.05 -2.26 -6.12
CA LEU A 42 -4.80 -2.57 -4.91
C LEU A 42 -4.50 -3.99 -4.41
N HIS A 43 -4.46 -4.97 -5.32
CA HIS A 43 -4.12 -6.34 -4.97
C HIS A 43 -2.72 -6.45 -4.37
N SER A 44 -1.74 -5.82 -5.01
CA SER A 44 -0.36 -5.77 -4.51
C SER A 44 -0.28 -5.06 -3.16
N ALA A 45 -0.99 -3.94 -3.00
CA ALA A 45 -1.08 -3.20 -1.75
C ALA A 45 -1.67 -4.05 -0.61
N THR A 46 -2.71 -4.83 -0.86
CA THR A 46 -3.29 -5.74 0.13
C THR A 46 -2.32 -6.83 0.55
N LEU A 47 -1.58 -7.43 -0.40
CA LEU A 47 -0.52 -8.40 -0.06
C LEU A 47 0.57 -7.76 0.81
N THR A 48 1.06 -6.59 0.40
CA THR A 48 2.06 -5.84 1.18
C THR A 48 1.54 -5.52 2.59
N LEU A 49 0.27 -5.13 2.74
CA LEU A 49 -0.31 -4.90 4.06
C LEU A 49 -0.35 -6.17 4.91
N LEU A 50 -0.73 -7.31 4.34
CA LEU A 50 -0.75 -8.58 5.08
C LEU A 50 0.66 -8.97 5.54
N ASP A 51 1.68 -8.77 4.70
CA ASP A 51 3.08 -9.00 5.08
C ASP A 51 3.53 -8.05 6.21
N ILE A 52 3.19 -6.75 6.11
CA ILE A 52 3.48 -5.76 7.17
C ILE A 52 2.80 -6.15 8.48
N VAL A 53 1.53 -6.57 8.44
CA VAL A 53 0.79 -6.98 9.63
C VAL A 53 1.44 -8.20 10.27
N GLU A 54 1.83 -9.19 9.48
CA GLU A 54 2.54 -10.38 9.98
C GLU A 54 3.85 -10.00 10.68
N ASP A 55 4.65 -9.13 10.07
CA ASP A 55 5.92 -8.66 10.62
C ASP A 55 5.73 -7.82 11.90
N ARG A 56 4.73 -6.93 11.91
CA ARG A 56 4.46 -6.04 13.06
C ARG A 56 3.83 -6.74 14.24
N LEU A 57 3.08 -7.83 14.04
CA LEU A 57 2.65 -8.68 15.15
C LEU A 57 3.83 -9.29 15.92
N ASN A 58 5.05 -9.26 15.35
CA ASN A 58 6.26 -9.73 15.99
C ASN A 58 6.95 -8.66 16.85
N ASP A 59 6.67 -7.38 16.58
CA ASP A 59 7.28 -6.21 17.23
C ASP A 59 6.23 -5.48 18.09
N ASP A 60 6.35 -5.65 19.42
CA ASP A 60 5.61 -4.92 20.46
C ASP A 60 4.10 -5.23 20.54
N ASP A 61 3.50 -4.95 21.71
CA ASP A 61 2.11 -5.22 22.09
C ASP A 61 1.05 -4.41 21.27
N VAL A 62 1.28 -4.18 19.98
CA VAL A 62 0.40 -3.43 19.09
C VAL A 62 -0.77 -4.33 18.64
N PRO A 63 -2.02 -3.91 18.88
CA PRO A 63 -3.19 -4.67 18.45
C PRO A 63 -3.23 -4.83 16.92
N LEU A 64 -3.69 -6.00 16.46
CA LEU A 64 -3.92 -6.29 15.03
C LEU A 64 -4.72 -5.18 14.34
N THR A 65 -5.75 -4.68 15.01
CA THR A 65 -6.63 -3.63 14.48
C THR A 65 -5.93 -2.28 14.33
N GLU A 66 -4.96 -1.97 15.19
CA GLU A 66 -4.16 -0.75 15.12
C GLU A 66 -3.16 -0.80 13.97
N VAL A 67 -2.51 -1.96 13.75
CA VAL A 67 -1.61 -2.14 12.60
C VAL A 67 -2.35 -2.00 11.27
N LEU A 68 -3.52 -2.62 11.16
CA LEU A 68 -4.37 -2.50 9.96
C LEU A 68 -4.79 -1.04 9.70
N GLY A 69 -5.26 -0.36 10.75
CA GLY A 69 -5.70 1.04 10.66
C GLY A 69 -4.57 2.00 10.28
N GLY A 70 -3.35 1.81 10.83
CA GLY A 70 -2.22 2.69 10.56
C GLY A 70 -1.71 2.65 9.12
N ALA A 71 -1.93 1.54 8.40
CA ALA A 71 -1.49 1.40 7.02
C ALA A 71 -2.25 2.30 6.04
N ARG A 72 -3.53 2.61 6.30
CA ARG A 72 -4.31 3.52 5.46
C ARG A 72 -3.73 4.94 5.47
N ASP A 73 -3.21 5.35 6.63
CA ASP A 73 -2.66 6.69 6.85
C ASP A 73 -1.31 6.86 6.14
N HIS A 74 -0.67 5.75 5.78
CA HIS A 74 0.62 5.69 5.11
C HIS A 74 0.54 5.05 3.71
N ALA A 75 -0.67 4.91 3.14
CA ALA A 75 -0.90 4.13 1.93
C ALA A 75 -0.09 4.61 0.71
N GLU A 76 0.12 5.91 0.56
CA GLU A 76 0.91 6.46 -0.55
C GLU A 76 2.38 6.05 -0.49
N HIS A 77 2.94 6.05 0.72
CA HIS A 77 4.35 5.79 0.95
C HIS A 77 4.64 4.29 1.07
N MET A 78 3.76 3.54 1.74
CA MET A 78 3.97 2.12 2.05
C MET A 78 3.35 1.18 1.02
N LEU A 79 2.22 1.56 0.42
CA LEU A 79 1.40 0.66 -0.37
C LEU A 79 1.32 1.05 -1.86
N GLY A 80 1.85 2.21 -2.24
CA GLY A 80 1.89 2.66 -3.63
C GLY A 80 0.51 2.95 -4.23
N VAL A 81 -0.48 3.25 -3.37
CA VAL A 81 -1.84 3.64 -3.78
C VAL A 81 -2.18 5.01 -3.19
N PRO A 82 -3.03 5.83 -3.85
CA PRO A 82 -3.41 7.12 -3.30
C PRO A 82 -4.10 6.95 -1.94
N SER A 83 -3.85 7.86 -1.01
CA SER A 83 -4.33 7.81 0.38
C SER A 83 -5.85 7.59 0.49
N THR A 84 -6.62 8.20 -0.42
CA THR A 84 -8.08 8.02 -0.52
C THR A 84 -8.54 6.56 -0.68
N TYR A 85 -7.68 5.69 -1.20
CA TYR A 85 -7.97 4.27 -1.42
C TYR A 85 -7.33 3.35 -0.38
N GLY A 86 -6.58 3.88 0.60
CA GLY A 86 -6.00 3.08 1.68
C GLY A 86 -7.05 2.29 2.45
N VAL A 87 -8.25 2.87 2.63
CA VAL A 87 -9.39 2.20 3.27
C VAL A 87 -9.88 0.96 2.52
N LEU A 88 -9.73 0.91 1.19
CA LEU A 88 -10.07 -0.29 0.42
C LEU A 88 -9.08 -1.42 0.71
N VAL A 89 -7.80 -1.07 0.83
CA VAL A 89 -6.72 -2.02 1.11
C VAL A 89 -6.86 -2.60 2.52
N GLU A 90 -7.12 -1.72 3.51
CA GLU A 90 -7.39 -2.09 4.90
C GLU A 90 -8.59 -3.05 5.00
N ALA A 91 -9.73 -2.67 4.40
CA ALA A 91 -10.95 -3.46 4.46
C ALA A 91 -10.80 -4.82 3.78
N GLU A 92 -10.09 -4.88 2.65
CA GLU A 92 -9.80 -6.14 1.97
C GLU A 92 -8.87 -7.03 2.82
N ALA A 93 -7.77 -6.47 3.37
CA ALA A 93 -6.88 -7.23 4.24
C ALA A 93 -7.61 -7.79 5.47
N ALA A 94 -8.42 -6.96 6.12
CA ALA A 94 -9.28 -7.36 7.23
C ALA A 94 -10.22 -8.51 6.86
N ALA A 95 -10.87 -8.43 5.69
CA ALA A 95 -11.75 -9.47 5.19
C ALA A 95 -11.01 -10.79 4.94
N GLN A 96 -9.80 -10.74 4.37
CA GLN A 96 -9.00 -11.94 4.13
C GLN A 96 -8.55 -12.62 5.44
N ILE A 97 -8.17 -11.85 6.46
CA ILE A 97 -7.80 -12.37 7.78
C ILE A 97 -9.00 -13.05 8.46
N VAL A 98 -10.17 -12.40 8.45
CA VAL A 98 -11.41 -12.95 9.02
C VAL A 98 -11.84 -14.22 8.28
N GLN A 99 -11.73 -14.23 6.95
CA GLN A 99 -11.99 -15.43 6.15
C GLN A 99 -10.98 -16.56 6.43
N ALA A 100 -9.72 -16.24 6.74
CA ALA A 100 -8.73 -17.22 7.15
C ALA A 100 -9.09 -17.90 8.49
N ALA A 101 -9.82 -17.21 9.36
CA ALA A 101 -10.39 -17.76 10.58
C ALA A 101 -11.67 -18.60 10.35
N GLY A 102 -12.10 -18.76 9.09
CA GLY A 102 -13.30 -19.52 8.74
C GLY A 102 -14.61 -18.76 8.95
N ILE A 103 -14.55 -17.44 9.14
CA ILE A 103 -15.72 -16.59 9.28
C ILE A 103 -16.09 -16.05 7.90
N ASP A 104 -17.34 -16.24 7.49
CA ASP A 104 -17.83 -15.61 6.26
C ASP A 104 -17.93 -14.10 6.47
N ALA A 105 -17.06 -13.38 5.77
CA ALA A 105 -16.95 -11.93 5.81
C ALA A 105 -18.17 -11.23 5.20
N GLY A 106 -18.84 -11.85 4.22
CA GLY A 106 -19.83 -11.18 3.39
C GLY A 106 -19.27 -9.93 2.71
N SER A 107 -19.52 -8.75 3.30
CA SER A 107 -18.99 -7.47 2.84
C SER A 107 -17.71 -7.09 3.60
N PRO A 108 -16.65 -6.60 2.92
CA PRO A 108 -15.41 -6.15 3.58
C PRO A 108 -15.61 -4.93 4.50
N PHE A 109 -16.75 -4.24 4.38
CA PHE A 109 -17.15 -3.12 5.25
C PHE A 109 -18.24 -3.52 6.26
N GLY A 110 -18.50 -4.82 6.44
CA GLY A 110 -19.56 -5.34 7.29
C GLY A 110 -19.19 -5.47 8.76
N LEU A 111 -20.22 -5.53 9.62
CA LEU A 111 -20.05 -5.76 11.06
C LEU A 111 -19.35 -7.10 11.38
N ALA A 112 -19.54 -8.12 10.52
CA ALA A 112 -18.88 -9.41 10.65
C ALA A 112 -17.35 -9.30 10.63
N ILE A 113 -16.81 -8.35 9.86
CA ILE A 113 -15.37 -8.06 9.83
C ILE A 113 -14.90 -7.50 11.16
N ALA A 114 -15.58 -6.47 11.67
CA ALA A 114 -15.22 -5.85 12.94
C ALA A 114 -15.27 -6.87 14.10
N GLN A 115 -16.35 -7.66 14.18
CA GLN A 115 -16.49 -8.70 15.20
C GLN A 115 -15.45 -9.81 15.05
N GLY A 116 -15.19 -10.24 13.81
CA GLY A 116 -14.17 -11.25 13.51
C GLY A 116 -12.78 -10.80 13.94
N LEU A 117 -12.39 -9.57 13.61
CA LEU A 117 -11.12 -9.00 14.01
C LEU A 117 -10.99 -8.89 15.54
N SER A 118 -12.01 -8.37 16.22
CA SER A 118 -12.00 -8.32 17.69
C SER A 118 -11.85 -9.70 18.32
N GLY A 119 -12.43 -10.75 17.73
CA GLY A 119 -12.24 -12.13 18.19
C GLY A 119 -10.83 -12.67 17.94
N ILE A 120 -10.27 -12.39 16.76
CA ILE A 120 -8.91 -12.81 16.38
C ILE A 120 -7.86 -12.14 17.26
N GLU A 121 -8.05 -10.87 17.60
CA GLU A 121 -7.12 -10.08 18.43
C GLU A 121 -6.99 -10.63 19.87
N GLN A 122 -7.94 -11.43 20.34
CA GLN A 122 -7.88 -12.13 21.63
C GLN A 122 -7.09 -13.44 21.57
N LEU A 123 -6.72 -13.91 20.38
CA LEU A 123 -5.94 -15.13 20.21
C LEU A 123 -4.47 -14.88 20.58
N PRO A 124 -3.70 -15.92 20.95
CA PRO A 124 -2.24 -15.81 21.03
C PRO A 124 -1.66 -15.26 19.74
N VAL A 125 -0.64 -14.39 19.86
CA VAL A 125 0.02 -13.72 18.72
C VAL A 125 0.44 -14.71 17.62
N GLN A 126 0.93 -15.90 17.99
CA GLN A 126 1.32 -16.92 17.02
C GLN A 126 0.14 -17.41 16.18
N GLN A 127 -1.06 -17.47 16.75
CA GLN A 127 -2.29 -17.83 16.02
C GLN A 127 -2.74 -16.68 15.12
N GLN A 128 -2.65 -15.43 15.60
CA GLN A 128 -2.94 -14.25 14.76
C GLN A 128 -2.04 -14.23 13.52
N GLN A 129 -0.72 -14.43 13.70
CA GLN A 129 0.25 -14.52 12.61
C GLN A 129 -0.07 -15.65 11.63
N GLN A 130 -0.45 -16.83 12.14
CA GLN A 130 -0.84 -17.95 11.28
C GLN A 130 -2.06 -17.61 10.41
N LEU A 131 -3.03 -16.88 10.95
CA LEU A 131 -4.20 -16.43 10.21
C LEU A 131 -3.83 -15.39 9.15
N VAL A 132 -2.99 -14.41 9.48
CA VAL A 132 -2.49 -13.40 8.53
C VAL A 132 -1.71 -14.06 7.39
N ARG A 133 -0.80 -14.99 7.71
CA ARG A 133 -0.04 -15.75 6.71
C ARG A 133 -0.95 -16.61 5.83
N ALA A 134 -1.96 -17.24 6.42
CA ALA A 134 -2.95 -18.01 5.66
C ALA A 134 -3.79 -17.10 4.73
N ALA A 135 -4.16 -15.91 5.20
CA ALA A 135 -4.84 -14.90 4.41
C ALA A 135 -3.99 -14.44 3.22
N ALA A 136 -2.72 -14.09 3.44
CA ALA A 136 -1.78 -13.70 2.38
C ALA A 136 -1.64 -14.79 1.31
N ARG A 137 -1.42 -16.04 1.74
CA ARG A 137 -1.31 -17.20 0.82
C ARG A 137 -2.57 -17.41 -0.01
N ARG A 138 -3.74 -17.34 0.62
CA ARG A 138 -5.02 -17.49 -0.08
C ARG A 138 -5.23 -16.36 -1.07
N TYR A 139 -4.99 -15.12 -0.64
CA TYR A 139 -5.20 -13.94 -1.45
C TYR A 139 -4.28 -13.91 -2.67
N ALA A 140 -3.02 -14.29 -2.52
CA ALA A 140 -2.06 -14.38 -3.63
C ALA A 140 -2.52 -15.33 -4.75
N ILE A 141 -3.28 -16.39 -4.43
CA ILE A 141 -3.84 -17.33 -5.41
C ILE A 141 -5.02 -16.71 -6.17
N THR A 142 -5.73 -15.77 -5.55
CA THR A 142 -6.89 -15.08 -6.15
C THR A 142 -6.51 -13.94 -7.09
N ALA A 143 -5.22 -13.72 -7.33
CA ALA A 143 -4.74 -12.64 -8.18
C ALA A 143 -5.48 -12.64 -9.54
N PRO A 144 -6.01 -11.49 -9.98
CA PRO A 144 -6.59 -11.38 -11.31
C PRO A 144 -5.50 -11.76 -12.33
N SER A 145 -5.84 -12.66 -13.26
CA SER A 145 -4.90 -13.02 -14.33
C SER A 145 -4.49 -11.75 -15.07
N PRO A 146 -3.18 -11.49 -15.26
CA PRO A 146 -2.74 -10.35 -16.05
C PRO A 146 -3.36 -10.50 -17.44
N SER A 147 -4.18 -9.54 -17.85
CA SER A 147 -4.50 -9.41 -19.27
C SER A 147 -3.17 -9.32 -20.01
N PRO A 148 -2.93 -10.11 -21.07
CA PRO A 148 -1.67 -10.07 -21.79
C PRO A 148 -1.44 -8.62 -22.23
N ALA A 149 -0.37 -8.02 -21.71
CA ALA A 149 0.07 -6.71 -22.15
C ALA A 149 0.19 -6.79 -23.68
N ALA A 150 -0.52 -5.90 -24.39
CA ALA A 150 -0.37 -5.79 -25.84
C ALA A 150 1.14 -5.66 -26.14
N PRO A 151 1.68 -6.46 -27.09
CA PRO A 151 3.11 -6.48 -27.34
C PRO A 151 3.58 -5.06 -27.64
N ALA A 152 4.58 -4.60 -26.89
CA ALA A 152 5.22 -3.32 -27.11
C ALA A 152 5.65 -3.25 -28.57
N THR A 153 5.12 -2.27 -29.31
CA THR A 153 5.49 -2.01 -30.70
C THR A 153 7.01 -1.87 -30.78
N ALA A 154 7.67 -2.79 -31.47
CA ALA A 154 9.11 -2.76 -31.63
C ALA A 154 9.57 -1.41 -32.22
N PRO A 155 10.73 -0.86 -31.81
CA PRO A 155 11.24 0.38 -32.37
C PRO A 155 11.47 0.23 -33.88
N PRO A 156 11.26 1.31 -34.67
CA PRO A 156 11.44 1.27 -36.11
C PRO A 156 12.89 0.92 -36.46
N ARG A 157 13.07 -0.13 -37.27
CA ARG A 157 14.38 -0.58 -37.75
C ARG A 157 14.99 0.51 -38.65
N PRO A 158 16.26 0.91 -38.46
CA PRO A 158 16.90 1.88 -39.35
C PRO A 158 16.96 1.32 -40.77
N ALA A 159 16.55 2.14 -41.75
CA ALA A 159 16.57 1.79 -43.16
C ALA A 159 18.02 1.56 -43.63
N PRO A 160 18.28 0.56 -44.49
CA PRO A 160 19.61 0.36 -45.05
C PRO A 160 19.97 1.55 -45.93
N GLY A 161 21.02 2.27 -45.53
CA GLY A 161 21.60 3.36 -46.29
C GLY A 161 22.03 2.88 -47.68
N ARG A 162 21.50 3.53 -48.72
CA ARG A 162 21.99 3.42 -50.09
C ARG A 162 23.32 4.17 -50.18
N SER A 163 24.42 3.44 -50.21
CA SER A 163 25.71 3.97 -50.69
C SER A 163 25.62 4.12 -52.21
N ARG A 164 25.93 5.30 -52.74
CA ARG A 164 26.21 5.54 -54.15
C ARG A 164 27.51 6.34 -54.26
#